data_AF-I3CTD3-F1
#
_entry.id   AF-I3CTD3-F1
#
_cell.length_a   1.000
_cell.length_b   1.000
_cell.length_c   1.000
_cell.angle_alpha   90.00
_cell.angle_beta   90.00
_cell.angle_gamma   90.00
#
_symmetry.space_group_name_H-M   'P 1'
#
loop_
_entity.id
_entity.type
_entity.pdbx_description
1 polymer ?
#
loop_
_entity_poly.entity_id
_entity_poly.type
_entity_poly.pdbx_seq_one_letter_code
_entity_poly.pdbx_strand_id
1 'polypeptide(L)'
;MNRDNAIGSTVQGKEISVTAGRDINAQAAYVNAEGSLSATAANNINIGTDVSTASARDQHKKSDSGGMLASRTVTTDDSSSQAINQGTTFSGNTVAVRAGNDINVKGSNVVSTEGTGLAAGNDINIVAAVDNNTQSNFRQERTSGVMGSGFGVTIGTREQSHDGKTQDQTASASTVGSTDGNVSVVAGNRYAQVGSDVLAPKGDVDIAAKSVEIRAAEQASKSTTEDKYKQSGLTVAVTSPVISAIQTVGQMAEAASKTKDGRVKALAAATAGMSAYSAVGEMQKGATEGSANIGISATIGSSQNSNRTEQNTVTQRGSALASGGNMSIRATGDGTNSNITVAGSDINAKGDLALRADNDINLIAAQNSDEQHSNRSSSSWGVGITAQIGSQSKLGFTANAAGSRGNSDGKDVSNVMNAGACGWAGQYRFGT
;
A
#
# COMPACT_ATOMS: atom_id res chain seq x y z
N MET A 1 -4.30 -18.02 17.86
CA MET A 1 -3.32 -17.80 16.79
C MET A 1 -3.02 -19.16 16.19
N ASN A 2 -3.19 -19.31 14.87
CA ASN A 2 -2.84 -20.51 14.13
C ASN A 2 -1.64 -20.20 13.23
N ARG A 3 -0.70 -21.13 13.12
CA ARG A 3 0.49 -20.96 12.30
C ARG A 3 0.89 -22.29 11.69
N ASP A 4 0.97 -22.31 10.37
CA ASP A 4 1.45 -23.44 9.59
C ASP A 4 2.74 -23.01 8.90
N ASN A 5 3.87 -23.60 9.30
CA ASN A 5 5.16 -23.31 8.68
C ASN A 5 5.38 -24.22 7.49
N ALA A 6 5.87 -23.65 6.39
CA ALA A 6 6.53 -24.41 5.34
C ALA A 6 7.79 -25.09 5.92
N ILE A 7 7.86 -26.42 5.86
CA ILE A 7 9.03 -27.20 6.28
C ILE A 7 9.63 -27.84 5.03
N GLY A 8 10.78 -27.34 4.57
CA GLY A 8 11.50 -27.94 3.47
C GLY A 8 12.60 -28.92 3.91
N SER A 9 13.21 -29.54 2.91
CA SER A 9 14.34 -30.46 3.10
C SER A 9 15.66 -29.70 3.25
N THR A 10 16.55 -30.18 4.12
CA THR A 10 17.90 -29.64 4.27
C THR A 10 18.92 -30.64 3.75
N VAL A 11 19.80 -30.20 2.85
CA VAL A 11 20.92 -30.98 2.31
C VAL A 11 22.20 -30.17 2.47
N GLN A 12 23.19 -30.73 3.15
CA GLN A 12 24.49 -30.09 3.37
C GLN A 12 25.62 -31.07 3.07
N GLY A 13 26.70 -30.58 2.47
CA GLY A 13 27.85 -31.42 2.15
C GLY A 13 28.98 -30.60 1.53
N LYS A 14 30.14 -31.23 1.35
CA LYS A 14 31.28 -30.57 0.71
C LYS A 14 31.03 -30.32 -0.77
N GLU A 15 30.56 -31.34 -1.49
CA GLU A 15 30.14 -31.25 -2.88
C GLU A 15 28.76 -31.89 -2.99
N ILE A 16 27.85 -31.27 -3.72
CA ILE A 16 26.48 -31.75 -3.90
C ILE A 16 26.19 -31.88 -5.39
N SER A 17 25.79 -33.07 -5.81
CA SER A 17 25.27 -33.32 -7.16
C SER A 17 23.85 -33.85 -7.06
N VAL A 18 22.91 -33.17 -7.73
CA VAL A 18 21.51 -33.56 -7.86
C VAL A 18 21.24 -33.81 -9.34
N THR A 19 20.92 -35.05 -9.70
CA THR A 19 20.61 -35.41 -11.09
C THR A 19 19.24 -36.07 -11.17
N ALA A 20 18.40 -35.61 -12.10
CA ALA A 20 17.08 -36.18 -12.35
C ALA A 20 16.92 -36.56 -13.83
N GLY A 21 16.40 -37.78 -14.08
CA GLY A 21 16.07 -38.23 -15.44
C GLY A 21 14.86 -37.53 -16.05
N ARG A 22 14.16 -36.68 -15.29
CA ARG A 22 13.07 -35.83 -15.78
C ARG A 22 13.15 -34.43 -15.20
N ASP A 23 12.60 -34.21 -14.01
CA ASP A 23 12.49 -32.89 -13.41
C ASP A 23 13.13 -32.85 -12.01
N ILE A 24 13.72 -31.71 -11.64
CA ILE A 24 14.02 -31.36 -10.24
C ILE A 24 12.95 -30.38 -9.78
N ASN A 25 12.28 -30.69 -8.68
CA ASN A 25 11.30 -29.80 -8.04
C ASN A 25 11.72 -29.58 -6.58
N ALA A 26 12.08 -28.34 -6.24
CA ALA A 26 12.47 -27.95 -4.90
C ALA A 26 11.52 -26.86 -4.39
N GLN A 27 11.00 -27.05 -3.18
CA GLN A 27 10.07 -26.12 -2.51
C GLN A 27 10.52 -25.97 -1.05
N ALA A 28 10.70 -24.73 -0.62
CA ALA A 28 11.25 -24.37 0.70
C ALA A 28 12.54 -25.12 1.10
N ALA A 29 13.29 -25.70 0.15
CA ALA A 29 14.43 -26.55 0.45
C ALA A 29 15.70 -25.71 0.71
N TYR A 30 16.60 -26.21 1.55
CA TYR A 30 17.89 -25.59 1.82
C TYR A 30 19.02 -26.54 1.41
N VAL A 31 19.66 -26.25 0.28
CA VAL A 31 20.78 -27.03 -0.28
C VAL A 31 22.04 -26.19 -0.22
N ASN A 32 22.99 -26.57 0.63
CA ASN A 32 24.22 -25.81 0.86
C ASN A 32 25.46 -26.70 0.68
N ALA A 33 26.25 -26.41 -0.35
CA ALA A 33 27.53 -27.07 -0.62
C ALA A 33 28.70 -26.20 -0.15
N GLU A 34 29.66 -26.73 0.61
CA GLU A 34 30.87 -25.95 0.96
C GLU A 34 31.76 -25.67 -0.26
N GLY A 35 31.69 -26.54 -1.28
CA GLY A 35 32.39 -26.47 -2.55
C GLY A 35 31.41 -26.29 -3.70
N SER A 36 31.26 -27.29 -4.56
CA SER A 36 30.39 -27.19 -5.74
C SER A 36 28.99 -27.77 -5.51
N LEU A 37 27.98 -27.07 -6.02
CA LEU A 37 26.61 -27.56 -6.17
C LEU A 37 26.29 -27.67 -7.67
N SER A 38 25.95 -28.88 -8.13
CA SER A 38 25.49 -29.13 -9.50
C SER A 38 24.10 -29.74 -9.48
N ALA A 39 23.12 -29.07 -10.10
CA ALA A 39 21.76 -29.56 -10.28
C ALA A 39 21.47 -29.74 -11.77
N THR A 40 21.19 -30.97 -12.20
CA THR A 40 20.95 -31.32 -13.61
C THR A 40 19.66 -32.10 -13.79
N ALA A 41 18.79 -31.66 -14.70
CA ALA A 41 17.55 -32.37 -15.05
C ALA A 41 17.41 -32.51 -16.57
N ALA A 42 16.91 -33.67 -17.02
CA ALA A 42 16.69 -33.92 -18.45
C ALA A 42 15.59 -33.05 -19.07
N ASN A 43 14.66 -32.55 -18.25
CA ASN A 43 13.55 -31.70 -18.64
C ASN A 43 13.63 -30.38 -17.87
N ASN A 44 12.93 -30.24 -16.73
CA ASN A 44 12.81 -28.95 -16.05
C ASN A 44 13.48 -28.91 -14.67
N ILE A 45 13.94 -27.73 -14.25
CA ILE A 45 14.32 -27.46 -12.86
C ILE A 45 13.43 -26.35 -12.31
N ASN A 46 12.64 -26.68 -11.30
CA ASN A 46 11.73 -25.77 -10.60
C ASN A 46 12.24 -25.53 -9.18
N ILE A 47 12.72 -24.32 -8.91
CA ILE A 47 13.22 -23.83 -7.63
C ILE A 47 12.19 -22.83 -7.10
N GLY A 48 11.23 -23.34 -6.33
CA GLY A 48 10.06 -22.59 -5.91
C GLY A 48 9.95 -22.42 -4.40
N THR A 49 8.82 -21.82 -4.02
CA THR A 49 8.45 -21.55 -2.65
C THR A 49 7.44 -22.57 -2.15
N ASP A 50 7.36 -22.69 -0.83
CA ASP A 50 6.17 -23.20 -0.14
C ASP A 50 5.60 -22.07 0.73
N VAL A 51 4.33 -22.14 1.10
CA VAL A 51 3.63 -21.02 1.75
C VAL A 51 3.49 -21.26 3.25
N SER A 52 4.14 -20.43 4.04
CA SER A 52 3.94 -20.34 5.48
C SER A 52 2.74 -19.45 5.78
N THR A 53 1.75 -19.95 6.52
CA THR A 53 0.57 -19.17 6.88
C THR A 53 0.51 -18.90 8.38
N ALA A 54 0.02 -17.71 8.73
CA ALA A 54 -0.25 -17.35 10.11
C ALA A 54 -1.56 -16.59 10.17
N SER A 55 -2.41 -16.89 11.16
CA SER A 55 -3.63 -16.15 11.39
C SER A 55 -3.92 -15.94 12.87
N ALA A 56 -4.53 -14.80 13.17
CA ALA A 56 -5.05 -14.47 14.48
C ALA A 56 -6.44 -13.88 14.32
N ARG A 57 -7.32 -14.19 15.25
CA ARG A 57 -8.63 -13.54 15.36
C ARG A 57 -8.95 -13.38 16.82
N ASP A 58 -9.44 -12.20 17.17
CA ASP A 58 -9.91 -11.88 18.50
C ASP A 58 -11.30 -11.27 18.40
N GLN A 59 -12.24 -11.82 19.17
CA GLN A 59 -13.63 -11.43 19.16
C GLN A 59 -14.08 -11.17 20.59
N HIS A 60 -14.56 -9.96 20.83
CA HIS A 60 -15.04 -9.57 22.14
C HIS A 60 -16.38 -8.87 22.06
N LYS A 61 -17.24 -9.17 23.04
CA LYS A 61 -18.49 -8.46 23.25
C LYS A 61 -18.63 -8.17 24.73
N LYS A 62 -18.66 -6.89 25.08
CA LYS A 62 -18.85 -6.42 26.46
C LYS A 62 -20.11 -5.57 26.55
N SER A 63 -20.90 -5.81 27.57
CA SER A 63 -22.09 -5.00 27.88
C SER A 63 -21.93 -4.41 29.28
N ASP A 64 -21.95 -3.09 29.37
CA ASP A 64 -21.85 -2.34 30.61
C ASP A 64 -23.19 -1.64 30.89
N SER A 65 -23.67 -1.71 32.13
CA SER A 65 -24.79 -0.90 32.62
C SER A 65 -24.27 0.46 33.10
N GLY A 66 -24.50 1.52 32.33
CA GLY A 66 -24.16 2.90 32.69
C GLY A 66 -25.20 3.47 33.66
N GLY A 67 -25.12 3.11 34.95
CA GLY A 67 -26.11 3.54 35.95
C GLY A 67 -27.52 2.97 35.73
N MET A 68 -28.52 3.53 36.41
CA MET A 68 -29.88 2.95 36.48
C MET A 68 -30.68 3.06 35.16
N LEU A 69 -30.25 3.90 34.21
CA LEU A 69 -31.04 4.28 33.03
C LEU A 69 -30.27 4.23 31.69
N ALA A 70 -29.03 3.71 31.63
CA ALA A 70 -28.28 3.60 30.38
C ALA A 70 -27.55 2.26 30.25
N SER A 71 -27.36 1.81 29.00
CA SER A 71 -26.57 0.61 28.68
C SER A 71 -25.62 0.89 27.51
N ARG A 72 -24.47 0.22 27.51
CA ARG A 72 -23.44 0.32 26.48
C ARG A 72 -22.98 -1.09 26.10
N THR A 73 -23.11 -1.46 24.84
CA THR A 73 -22.57 -2.70 24.28
C THR A 73 -21.44 -2.36 23.31
N VAL A 74 -20.25 -2.89 23.55
CA VAL A 74 -19.11 -2.80 22.64
C VAL A 74 -18.84 -4.18 22.06
N THR A 75 -18.79 -4.28 20.74
CA THR A 75 -18.42 -5.48 20.00
C THR A 75 -17.17 -5.19 19.18
N THR A 76 -16.15 -6.03 19.28
CA THR A 76 -14.93 -5.95 18.46
C THR A 76 -14.67 -7.29 17.78
N ASP A 77 -14.14 -7.23 16.56
CA ASP A 77 -13.69 -8.40 15.79
C ASP A 77 -12.46 -7.97 15.00
N ASP A 78 -11.30 -8.35 15.51
CA ASP A 78 -10.01 -8.04 14.90
C ASP A 78 -9.45 -9.35 14.35
N SER A 79 -9.02 -9.33 13.08
CA SER A 79 -8.41 -10.50 12.46
C SER A 79 -7.22 -10.13 11.61
N SER A 80 -6.24 -11.02 11.58
CA SER A 80 -5.08 -10.92 10.70
C SER A 80 -4.79 -12.28 10.09
N SER A 81 -4.37 -12.27 8.83
CA SER A 81 -3.88 -13.45 8.14
C SER A 81 -2.70 -13.08 7.26
N GLN A 82 -1.68 -13.93 7.26
CA GLN A 82 -0.47 -13.80 6.45
C GLN A 82 -0.23 -15.09 5.70
N ALA A 83 0.22 -14.97 4.46
CA ALA A 83 0.71 -16.06 3.64
C ALA A 83 2.04 -15.59 3.03
N ILE A 84 3.14 -16.10 3.57
CA ILE A 84 4.50 -15.71 3.22
C ILE A 84 5.17 -16.86 2.49
N ASN A 85 5.79 -16.57 1.35
CA ASN A 85 6.51 -17.53 0.54
C ASN A 85 7.87 -17.81 1.17
N GLN A 86 8.10 -19.08 1.49
CA GLN A 86 9.39 -19.59 1.93
C GLN A 86 10.11 -20.22 0.75
N GLY A 87 11.08 -19.47 0.21
CA GLY A 87 11.86 -19.88 -0.96
C GLY A 87 12.80 -21.04 -0.72
N THR A 88 13.14 -21.73 -1.81
CA THR A 88 14.26 -22.66 -1.84
C THR A 88 15.58 -21.87 -1.93
N THR A 89 16.64 -22.36 -1.28
CA THR A 89 18.00 -21.83 -1.40
C THR A 89 18.95 -22.91 -1.89
N PHE A 90 19.57 -22.67 -3.04
CA PHE A 90 20.70 -23.43 -3.58
C PHE A 90 21.97 -22.59 -3.41
N SER A 91 22.94 -23.08 -2.65
CA SER A 91 24.17 -22.34 -2.34
C SER A 91 25.44 -23.20 -2.39
N GLY A 92 26.56 -22.56 -2.76
CA GLY A 92 27.90 -23.09 -2.54
C GLY A 92 29.02 -22.20 -3.10
N ASN A 93 30.28 -22.63 -3.09
CA ASN A 93 31.36 -21.88 -3.74
C ASN A 93 31.09 -21.71 -5.23
N THR A 94 30.65 -22.77 -5.91
CA THR A 94 30.13 -22.68 -7.28
C THR A 94 28.76 -23.34 -7.35
N VAL A 95 27.85 -22.74 -8.11
CA VAL A 95 26.51 -23.29 -8.33
C VAL A 95 26.25 -23.40 -9.83
N ALA A 96 25.95 -24.59 -10.30
CA ALA A 96 25.59 -24.84 -11.69
C ALA A 96 24.24 -25.53 -11.80
N VAL A 97 23.28 -24.89 -12.45
CA VAL A 97 21.91 -25.39 -12.66
C VAL A 97 21.68 -25.60 -14.15
N ARG A 98 21.39 -26.84 -14.56
CA ARG A 98 21.24 -27.22 -15.97
C ARG A 98 19.95 -27.98 -16.22
N ALA A 99 19.10 -27.46 -17.11
CA ALA A 99 17.86 -28.09 -17.52
C ALA A 99 17.86 -28.37 -19.03
N GLY A 100 17.32 -29.52 -19.44
CA GLY A 100 17.13 -29.80 -20.86
C GLY A 100 16.12 -28.86 -21.53
N ASN A 101 15.11 -28.40 -20.78
CA ASN A 101 14.08 -27.48 -21.23
C ASN A 101 14.11 -26.18 -20.41
N ASP A 102 13.42 -26.11 -19.27
CA ASP A 102 13.22 -24.84 -18.57
C ASP A 102 13.83 -24.81 -17.16
N ILE A 103 14.34 -23.63 -16.74
CA ILE A 103 14.68 -23.32 -15.35
C ILE A 103 13.71 -22.26 -14.83
N ASN A 104 13.02 -22.56 -13.72
CA ASN A 104 12.12 -21.63 -13.05
C ASN A 104 12.61 -21.37 -11.62
N VAL A 105 13.01 -20.14 -11.32
CA VAL A 105 13.35 -19.66 -9.98
C VAL A 105 12.25 -18.69 -9.54
N LYS A 106 11.47 -19.07 -8.52
CA LYS A 106 10.34 -18.29 -8.02
C LYS A 106 10.47 -18.03 -6.52
N GLY A 107 10.51 -16.75 -6.12
CA GLY A 107 10.74 -16.31 -4.74
C GLY A 107 11.87 -17.05 -4.03
N SER A 108 12.93 -17.42 -4.75
CA SER A 108 13.95 -18.38 -4.31
C SER A 108 15.36 -17.91 -4.65
N ASN A 109 16.36 -18.54 -4.03
CA ASN A 109 17.75 -18.12 -4.10
C ASN A 109 18.64 -19.18 -4.78
N VAL A 110 19.45 -18.77 -5.76
CA VAL A 110 20.52 -19.56 -6.37
C VAL A 110 21.80 -18.74 -6.30
N VAL A 111 22.62 -18.98 -5.29
CA VAL A 111 23.70 -18.06 -4.92
C VAL A 111 25.03 -18.74 -4.68
N SER A 112 26.12 -18.13 -5.12
CA SER A 112 27.46 -18.68 -4.97
C SER A 112 28.48 -17.70 -4.42
N THR A 113 29.66 -18.20 -4.07
CA THR A 113 30.84 -17.36 -3.80
C THR A 113 31.59 -17.00 -5.08
N GLU A 114 32.07 -18.01 -5.81
CA GLU A 114 33.02 -17.90 -6.93
C GLU A 114 32.36 -17.93 -8.32
N GLY A 115 31.14 -18.47 -8.45
CA GLY A 115 30.41 -18.38 -9.70
C GLY A 115 29.08 -19.13 -9.74
N THR A 116 28.07 -18.48 -10.33
CA THR A 116 26.73 -19.06 -10.54
C THR A 116 26.44 -19.16 -12.03
N GLY A 117 26.08 -20.37 -12.50
CA GLY A 117 25.76 -20.66 -13.89
C GLY A 117 24.38 -21.30 -14.03
N LEU A 118 23.49 -20.71 -14.82
CA LEU A 118 22.19 -21.28 -15.18
C LEU A 118 22.17 -21.53 -16.69
N ALA A 119 21.85 -22.75 -17.11
CA ALA A 119 21.72 -23.09 -18.52
C ALA A 119 20.46 -23.94 -18.79
N ALA A 120 19.61 -23.48 -19.69
CA ALA A 120 18.38 -24.16 -20.06
C ALA A 120 18.28 -24.29 -21.59
N GLY A 121 17.83 -25.44 -22.09
CA GLY A 121 17.64 -25.64 -23.54
C GLY A 121 16.54 -24.77 -24.15
N ASN A 122 15.62 -24.28 -23.32
CA ASN A 122 14.51 -23.41 -23.70
C ASN A 122 14.50 -22.14 -22.82
N ASP A 123 13.62 -22.03 -21.81
CA ASP A 123 13.40 -20.79 -21.08
C ASP A 123 14.08 -20.76 -19.69
N ILE A 124 14.49 -19.56 -19.26
CA ILE A 124 14.88 -19.29 -17.87
C ILE A 124 13.99 -18.17 -17.32
N ASN A 125 13.23 -18.48 -16.26
CA ASN A 125 12.36 -17.53 -15.58
C ASN A 125 12.87 -17.30 -14.14
N ILE A 126 13.23 -16.06 -13.80
CA ILE A 126 13.62 -15.63 -12.45
C ILE A 126 12.59 -14.60 -11.97
N VAL A 127 11.62 -15.05 -11.19
CA VAL A 127 10.41 -14.26 -10.88
C VAL A 127 10.17 -14.14 -9.39
N ALA A 128 9.59 -13.02 -8.96
CA ALA A 128 9.11 -12.88 -7.61
C ALA A 128 7.97 -13.85 -7.33
N ALA A 129 7.93 -14.39 -6.12
CA ALA A 129 6.68 -14.87 -5.54
C ALA A 129 5.87 -13.69 -4.98
N VAL A 130 4.67 -13.95 -4.46
CA VAL A 130 3.78 -12.90 -3.94
C VAL A 130 3.35 -13.27 -2.53
N ASP A 131 3.81 -12.49 -1.57
CA ASP A 131 3.36 -12.59 -0.17
C ASP A 131 2.05 -11.84 -0.02
N ASN A 132 1.16 -12.37 0.82
CA ASN A 132 -0.15 -11.79 1.07
C ASN A 132 -0.33 -11.52 2.56
N ASN A 133 -0.88 -10.35 2.88
CA ASN A 133 -1.15 -9.92 4.23
C ASN A 133 -2.54 -9.27 4.27
N THR A 134 -3.43 -9.77 5.12
CA THR A 134 -4.78 -9.22 5.29
C THR A 134 -5.02 -8.88 6.75
N GLN A 135 -5.50 -7.67 7.01
CA GLN A 135 -5.96 -7.22 8.32
C GLN A 135 -7.41 -6.80 8.22
N SER A 136 -8.19 -7.12 9.24
CA SER A 136 -9.50 -6.55 9.46
C SER A 136 -9.62 -6.08 10.89
N ASN A 137 -10.24 -4.94 11.09
CA ASN A 137 -10.54 -4.39 12.40
C ASN A 137 -11.97 -3.88 12.41
N PHE A 138 -12.80 -4.51 13.22
CA PHE A 138 -14.19 -4.12 13.38
C PHE A 138 -14.44 -3.70 14.82
N ARG A 139 -15.07 -2.53 14.99
CA ARG A 139 -15.52 -2.05 16.29
C ARG A 139 -16.89 -1.42 16.18
N GLN A 140 -17.80 -1.87 17.00
CA GLN A 140 -19.15 -1.37 17.06
C GLN A 140 -19.56 -1.08 18.51
N GLU A 141 -20.10 0.11 18.72
CA GLU A 141 -20.59 0.56 20.01
C GLU A 141 -22.07 0.93 19.88
N ARG A 142 -22.91 0.28 20.69
CA ARG A 142 -24.32 0.62 20.85
C ARG A 142 -24.57 1.13 22.25
N THR A 143 -25.09 2.34 22.37
CA THR A 143 -25.58 2.89 23.63
C THR A 143 -27.09 3.07 23.57
N SER A 144 -27.76 2.85 24.70
CA SER A 144 -29.19 3.10 24.84
C SER A 144 -29.53 3.67 26.21
N GLY A 145 -30.69 4.31 26.33
CA GLY A 145 -31.16 4.92 27.57
C GLY A 145 -30.84 6.42 27.63
N VAL A 146 -30.37 6.91 28.77
CA VAL A 146 -30.04 8.35 28.97
C VAL A 146 -28.58 8.61 28.60
N MET A 147 -28.33 9.51 27.66
CA MET A 147 -27.01 9.85 27.10
C MET A 147 -26.75 11.36 27.15
N GLY A 148 -25.49 11.76 27.31
CA GLY A 148 -25.08 13.16 27.14
C GLY A 148 -25.05 13.58 25.65
N SER A 149 -25.44 14.83 25.38
CA SER A 149 -25.42 15.46 24.05
C SER A 149 -24.96 16.92 24.16
N GLY A 150 -23.70 17.13 24.56
CA GLY A 150 -23.17 18.47 24.81
C GLY A 150 -23.83 19.14 26.01
N PHE A 151 -24.54 20.25 25.79
CA PHE A 151 -25.33 20.98 26.80
C PHE A 151 -26.75 20.41 27.02
N GLY A 152 -27.00 19.16 26.58
CA GLY A 152 -28.29 18.50 26.66
C GLY A 152 -28.21 17.01 26.99
N VAL A 153 -29.38 16.42 27.24
CA VAL A 153 -29.57 15.00 27.53
C VAL A 153 -30.44 14.38 26.45
N THR A 154 -30.01 13.25 25.89
CA THR A 154 -30.77 12.45 24.93
C THR A 154 -31.25 11.17 25.58
N ILE A 155 -32.53 10.83 25.41
CA ILE A 155 -33.09 9.52 25.76
C ILE A 155 -33.36 8.77 24.46
N GLY A 156 -32.69 7.64 24.23
CA GLY A 156 -32.83 6.90 22.97
C GLY A 156 -31.75 5.85 22.73
N THR A 157 -31.31 5.72 21.48
CA THR A 157 -30.28 4.78 21.03
C THR A 157 -29.25 5.48 20.15
N ARG A 158 -27.98 5.06 20.26
CA ARG A 158 -26.88 5.50 19.40
C ARG A 158 -26.01 4.30 19.03
N GLU A 159 -25.73 4.13 17.74
CA GLU A 159 -24.83 3.13 17.19
C GLU A 159 -23.68 3.83 16.46
N GLN A 160 -22.45 3.43 16.77
CA GLN A 160 -21.25 3.83 16.05
C GLN A 160 -20.52 2.56 15.62
N SER A 161 -20.15 2.45 14.35
CA SER A 161 -19.45 1.30 13.79
C SER A 161 -18.28 1.78 12.95
N HIS A 162 -17.15 1.12 13.11
CA HIS A 162 -15.95 1.25 12.30
C HIS A 162 -15.59 -0.14 11.77
N ASP A 163 -15.38 -0.24 10.46
CA ASP A 163 -14.97 -1.47 9.78
C ASP A 163 -13.81 -1.13 8.84
N GLY A 164 -12.62 -1.60 9.18
CA GLY A 164 -11.41 -1.44 8.40
C GLY A 164 -10.95 -2.78 7.85
N LYS A 165 -10.51 -2.80 6.59
CA LYS A 165 -9.89 -3.96 5.97
C LYS A 165 -8.76 -3.55 5.04
N THR A 166 -7.57 -4.08 5.27
CA THR A 166 -6.40 -3.91 4.41
C THR A 166 -5.97 -5.24 3.85
N GLN A 167 -5.62 -5.27 2.57
CA GLN A 167 -5.08 -6.42 1.85
C GLN A 167 -3.85 -5.98 1.07
N ASP A 168 -2.69 -6.51 1.44
CA ASP A 168 -1.42 -6.21 0.79
C ASP A 168 -0.91 -7.45 0.04
N GLN A 169 -0.35 -7.20 -1.14
CA GLN A 169 0.38 -8.16 -1.96
C GLN A 169 1.76 -7.58 -2.25
N THR A 170 2.79 -8.26 -1.79
CA THR A 170 4.18 -7.80 -1.94
C THR A 170 5.01 -8.82 -2.69
N ALA A 171 5.82 -8.33 -3.63
CA ALA A 171 6.73 -9.16 -4.40
C ALA A 171 7.87 -9.68 -3.52
N SER A 172 7.94 -11.01 -3.37
CA SER A 172 8.99 -11.73 -2.68
C SER A 172 10.01 -12.20 -3.71
N ALA A 173 11.13 -11.50 -3.78
CA ALA A 173 12.08 -11.59 -4.89
C ALA A 173 12.75 -12.96 -5.01
N SER A 174 13.09 -13.35 -6.24
CA SER A 174 14.15 -14.34 -6.45
C SER A 174 15.51 -13.68 -6.51
N THR A 175 16.54 -14.37 -6.04
CA THR A 175 17.94 -13.91 -6.12
C THR A 175 18.79 -14.94 -6.85
N VAL A 176 19.46 -14.54 -7.93
CA VAL A 176 20.51 -15.32 -8.58
C VAL A 176 21.81 -14.54 -8.52
N GLY A 177 22.88 -15.06 -7.92
CA GLY A 177 24.05 -14.22 -7.73
C GLY A 177 25.33 -14.91 -7.31
N SER A 178 26.45 -14.21 -7.48
CA SER A 178 27.75 -14.63 -6.98
C SER A 178 28.42 -13.49 -6.22
N THR A 179 28.93 -13.73 -5.00
CA THR A 179 29.49 -12.64 -4.18
C THR A 179 30.86 -12.15 -4.66
N ASP A 180 31.74 -13.07 -5.06
CA ASP A 180 33.13 -12.80 -5.44
C ASP A 180 33.46 -13.18 -6.90
N GLY A 181 32.45 -13.62 -7.65
CA GLY A 181 32.60 -14.17 -8.98
C GLY A 181 31.49 -13.79 -9.93
N ASN A 182 31.37 -14.54 -11.02
CA ASN A 182 30.51 -14.18 -12.14
C ASN A 182 29.14 -14.85 -12.06
N VAL A 183 28.15 -14.24 -12.70
CA VAL A 183 26.86 -14.85 -13.00
C VAL A 183 26.75 -15.03 -14.51
N SER A 184 26.49 -16.26 -14.96
CA SER A 184 26.22 -16.57 -16.36
C SER A 184 24.86 -17.24 -16.51
N VAL A 185 24.01 -16.70 -17.37
CA VAL A 185 22.67 -17.21 -17.65
C VAL A 185 22.51 -17.42 -19.14
N VAL A 186 22.24 -18.67 -19.54
CA VAL A 186 22.10 -19.05 -20.95
C VAL A 186 20.76 -19.77 -21.14
N ALA A 187 19.82 -19.10 -21.82
CA ALA A 187 18.55 -19.68 -22.23
C ALA A 187 18.57 -19.96 -23.74
N GLY A 188 18.19 -21.16 -24.17
CA GLY A 188 18.10 -21.49 -25.60
C GLY A 188 17.01 -20.72 -26.34
N ASN A 189 16.03 -20.18 -25.60
CA ASN A 189 14.91 -19.42 -26.13
C ASN A 189 14.70 -18.08 -25.39
N ARG A 190 14.01 -18.05 -24.25
CA ARG A 190 13.67 -16.78 -23.57
C ARG A 190 14.26 -16.70 -22.17
N TYR A 191 14.78 -15.52 -21.84
CA TYR A 191 15.11 -15.14 -20.48
C TYR A 191 14.10 -14.12 -19.95
N ALA A 192 13.52 -14.36 -18.77
CA ALA A 192 12.60 -13.45 -18.11
C ALA A 192 12.97 -13.23 -16.64
N GLN A 193 13.11 -11.97 -16.24
CA GLN A 193 13.33 -11.52 -14.86
C GLN A 193 12.19 -10.59 -14.44
N VAL A 194 11.47 -10.92 -13.35
CA VAL A 194 10.32 -10.13 -12.89
C VAL A 194 10.38 -9.89 -11.38
N GLY A 195 10.50 -8.63 -10.96
CA GLY A 195 10.71 -8.23 -9.56
C GLY A 195 11.75 -9.08 -8.83
N SER A 196 12.85 -9.40 -9.50
CA SER A 196 13.90 -10.30 -8.99
C SER A 196 15.27 -9.69 -9.18
N ASP A 197 16.29 -10.30 -8.59
CA ASP A 197 17.62 -9.73 -8.49
C ASP A 197 18.67 -10.69 -9.08
N VAL A 198 19.53 -10.17 -9.98
CA VAL A 198 20.68 -10.87 -10.55
C VAL A 198 21.96 -10.09 -10.23
N LEU A 199 22.82 -10.68 -9.40
CA LEU A 199 23.86 -9.92 -8.69
C LEU A 199 25.25 -10.56 -8.79
N ALA A 200 26.24 -9.81 -9.26
CA ALA A 200 27.66 -10.16 -9.23
C ALA A 200 28.49 -8.96 -8.73
N PRO A 201 28.39 -8.54 -7.45
CA PRO A 201 28.97 -7.28 -6.97
C PRO A 201 30.49 -7.14 -7.12
N LYS A 202 31.24 -8.22 -7.33
CA LYS A 202 32.69 -8.21 -7.62
C LYS A 202 33.07 -8.89 -8.94
N GLY A 203 32.09 -9.31 -9.72
CA GLY A 203 32.31 -10.01 -10.98
C GLY A 203 31.43 -9.48 -12.10
N ASP A 204 31.37 -10.27 -13.16
CA ASP A 204 30.63 -9.97 -14.37
C ASP A 204 29.25 -10.65 -14.38
N VAL A 205 28.33 -10.06 -15.13
CA VAL A 205 27.02 -10.68 -15.43
C VAL A 205 26.92 -10.88 -16.95
N ASP A 206 26.74 -12.11 -17.41
CA ASP A 206 26.48 -12.44 -18.82
C ASP A 206 25.12 -13.15 -18.95
N ILE A 207 24.24 -12.58 -19.78
CA ILE A 207 22.91 -13.12 -20.09
C ILE A 207 22.82 -13.31 -21.60
N ALA A 208 22.54 -14.53 -22.04
CA ALA A 208 22.35 -14.86 -23.43
C ALA A 208 21.03 -15.62 -23.64
N ALA A 209 20.20 -15.12 -24.55
CA ALA A 209 18.96 -15.75 -24.97
C ALA A 209 18.63 -15.37 -26.42
N LYS A 210 17.55 -15.92 -26.99
CA LYS A 210 16.95 -15.39 -28.20
C LYS A 210 16.15 -14.14 -27.91
N SER A 211 15.45 -14.08 -26.78
CA SER A 211 14.69 -12.92 -26.28
C SER A 211 14.92 -12.70 -24.79
N VAL A 212 15.00 -11.43 -24.36
CA VAL A 212 15.28 -11.02 -22.98
C VAL A 212 14.19 -10.06 -22.48
N GLU A 213 13.59 -10.36 -21.34
CA GLU A 213 12.59 -9.52 -20.66
C GLU A 213 12.99 -9.30 -19.20
N ILE A 214 13.14 -8.04 -18.78
CA ILE A 214 13.48 -7.64 -17.42
C ILE A 214 12.44 -6.62 -16.97
N ARG A 215 11.61 -6.96 -15.99
CA ARG A 215 10.44 -6.13 -15.62
C ARG A 215 10.28 -5.99 -14.12
N ALA A 216 9.62 -4.91 -13.72
CA ALA A 216 9.10 -4.80 -12.36
C ALA A 216 8.01 -5.83 -12.10
N ALA A 217 7.91 -6.30 -10.85
CA ALA A 217 6.75 -7.01 -10.35
C ALA A 217 5.77 -6.01 -9.73
N GLU A 218 4.48 -6.23 -9.97
CA GLU A 218 3.44 -5.44 -9.33
C GLU A 218 3.30 -5.82 -7.85
N GLN A 219 3.13 -4.79 -7.02
CA GLN A 219 2.69 -4.89 -5.64
C GLN A 219 1.36 -4.16 -5.55
N ALA A 220 0.44 -4.67 -4.73
CA ALA A 220 -0.89 -4.10 -4.60
C ALA A 220 -1.26 -3.95 -3.13
N SER A 221 -1.91 -2.84 -2.79
CA SER A 221 -2.56 -2.66 -1.49
C SER A 221 -3.99 -2.20 -1.72
N LYS A 222 -4.93 -2.83 -1.02
CA LYS A 222 -6.34 -2.45 -1.00
C LYS A 222 -6.78 -2.20 0.42
N SER A 223 -7.14 -0.94 0.70
CA SER A 223 -7.68 -0.52 1.98
C SER A 223 -9.14 -0.12 1.82
N THR A 224 -10.00 -0.60 2.72
CA THR A 224 -11.41 -0.21 2.79
C THR A 224 -11.72 0.18 4.22
N THR A 225 -12.25 1.39 4.41
CA THR A 225 -12.69 1.90 5.70
C THR A 225 -14.14 2.32 5.60
N GLU A 226 -14.98 1.81 6.49
CA GLU A 226 -16.38 2.18 6.59
C GLU A 226 -16.74 2.63 8.02
N ASP A 227 -17.18 3.89 8.13
CA ASP A 227 -17.71 4.47 9.36
C ASP A 227 -19.22 4.64 9.26
N LYS A 228 -19.95 4.13 10.25
CA LYS A 228 -21.41 4.26 10.37
C LYS A 228 -21.78 4.88 11.70
N TYR A 229 -22.67 5.86 11.65
CA TYR A 229 -23.28 6.49 12.81
C TYR A 229 -24.80 6.47 12.67
N LYS A 230 -25.51 6.03 13.70
CA LYS A 230 -26.98 6.11 13.78
C LYS A 230 -27.37 6.61 15.16
N GLN A 231 -28.29 7.55 15.24
CA GLN A 231 -28.88 8.00 16.49
C GLN A 231 -30.39 8.14 16.34
N SER A 232 -31.14 7.81 17.37
CA SER A 232 -32.58 8.04 17.44
C SER A 232 -32.97 8.31 18.89
N GLY A 233 -33.83 9.29 19.14
CA GLY A 233 -34.27 9.59 20.49
C GLY A 233 -34.85 10.98 20.70
N LEU A 234 -35.27 11.24 21.93
CA LEU A 234 -35.70 12.53 22.43
C LEU A 234 -34.51 13.26 23.06
N THR A 235 -34.14 14.43 22.56
CA THR A 235 -33.06 15.27 23.09
C THR A 235 -33.63 16.52 23.73
N VAL A 236 -33.29 16.76 24.99
CA VAL A 236 -33.60 18.00 25.72
C VAL A 236 -32.30 18.77 25.90
N ALA A 237 -32.20 19.97 25.32
CA ALA A 237 -30.97 20.75 25.31
C ALA A 237 -31.22 22.21 25.70
N VAL A 238 -30.25 22.79 26.42
CA VAL A 238 -30.18 24.24 26.67
C VAL A 238 -29.44 24.89 25.51
N THR A 239 -30.15 25.67 24.70
CA THR A 239 -29.59 26.42 23.58
C THR A 239 -29.25 27.84 24.05
N SER A 240 -27.96 28.17 24.14
CA SER A 240 -27.52 29.55 24.35
C SER A 240 -27.28 30.23 22.99
N PRO A 241 -27.83 31.42 22.71
CA PRO A 241 -27.62 32.11 21.44
C PRO A 241 -26.27 32.84 21.39
N VAL A 242 -25.15 32.26 21.82
CA VAL A 242 -23.81 32.72 21.41
C VAL A 242 -22.76 31.61 21.60
N ILE A 243 -22.38 30.93 20.51
CA ILE A 243 -20.98 30.53 20.29
C ILE A 243 -20.69 30.77 18.80
N SER A 244 -20.50 32.03 18.43
CA SER A 244 -19.77 32.38 17.22
C SER A 244 -18.29 32.07 17.45
N ALA A 245 -17.66 31.50 16.42
CA ALA A 245 -16.30 31.00 16.40
C ALA A 245 -15.27 31.91 17.07
N ILE A 246 -14.68 31.46 18.20
CA ILE A 246 -13.37 31.94 18.65
C ILE A 246 -12.58 30.74 19.17
N GLN A 247 -11.86 30.09 18.26
CA GLN A 247 -10.61 29.39 18.60
C GLN A 247 -9.49 29.67 17.57
N THR A 248 -9.76 30.42 16.51
CA THR A 248 -8.78 30.67 15.43
C THR A 248 -8.31 32.14 15.33
N VAL A 249 -8.98 33.08 16.02
CA VAL A 249 -8.64 34.51 15.93
C VAL A 249 -7.40 34.88 16.77
N GLY A 250 -7.21 34.24 17.93
CA GLY A 250 -6.05 34.50 18.80
C GLY A 250 -4.71 34.15 18.14
N GLN A 251 -4.66 33.08 17.33
CA GLN A 251 -3.43 32.61 16.69
C GLN A 251 -3.04 33.43 15.46
N MET A 252 -4.00 34.03 14.74
CA MET A 252 -3.71 34.92 13.62
C MET A 252 -3.28 36.32 14.06
N ALA A 253 -3.86 36.85 15.15
CA ALA A 253 -3.51 38.17 15.68
C ALA A 253 -2.04 38.21 16.16
N GLU A 254 -1.55 37.10 16.72
CA GLU A 254 -0.17 36.99 17.16
C GLU A 254 0.85 36.73 16.03
N ALA A 255 0.41 36.13 14.91
CA ALA A 255 1.21 35.98 13.70
C ALA A 255 1.30 37.28 12.88
N ALA A 256 0.22 38.06 12.84
CA ALA A 256 0.16 39.37 12.19
C ALA A 256 0.90 40.47 12.97
N SER A 257 1.02 40.34 14.31
CA SER A 257 1.79 41.27 15.14
C SER A 257 3.31 41.00 15.08
N LYS A 258 3.74 39.79 14.71
CA LYS A 258 5.16 39.40 14.56
C LYS A 258 5.75 39.63 13.16
N THR A 259 4.94 39.96 12.16
CA THR A 259 5.42 40.30 10.81
C THR A 259 5.57 41.81 10.63
N LYS A 260 6.76 42.26 10.24
CA LYS A 260 7.09 43.68 10.01
C LYS A 260 6.75 44.20 8.60
N ASP A 261 6.27 43.36 7.69
CA ASP A 261 5.96 43.75 6.31
C ASP A 261 4.54 44.33 6.19
N GLY A 262 4.44 45.61 5.83
CA GLY A 262 3.17 46.35 5.73
C GLY A 262 2.19 45.79 4.70
N ARG A 263 2.66 44.99 3.73
CA ARG A 263 1.80 44.42 2.69
C ARG A 263 1.05 43.17 3.15
N VAL A 264 1.61 42.41 4.10
CA VAL A 264 0.94 41.25 4.72
C VAL A 264 -0.22 41.71 5.62
N LYS A 265 -0.06 42.85 6.30
CA LYS A 265 -1.15 43.50 7.05
C LYS A 265 -2.28 44.00 6.12
N ALA A 266 -1.91 44.54 4.96
CA ALA A 266 -2.89 44.99 3.96
C ALA A 266 -3.67 43.84 3.33
N LEU A 267 -3.01 42.70 3.04
CA LEU A 267 -3.69 41.52 2.50
C LEU A 267 -4.59 40.83 3.55
N ALA A 268 -4.18 40.79 4.82
CA ALA A 268 -5.01 40.30 5.92
C ALA A 268 -6.25 41.18 6.18
N ALA A 269 -6.15 42.50 5.94
CA ALA A 269 -7.30 43.40 5.96
C ALA A 269 -8.24 43.16 4.76
N ALA A 270 -7.71 42.74 3.61
CA ALA A 270 -8.50 42.51 2.39
C ALA A 270 -9.32 41.20 2.44
N THR A 271 -8.79 40.12 3.04
CA THR A 271 -9.52 38.85 3.16
C THR A 271 -10.58 38.83 4.27
N ALA A 272 -10.50 39.73 5.26
CA ALA A 272 -11.57 39.95 6.22
C ALA A 272 -12.75 40.76 5.65
N GLY A 273 -12.55 41.49 4.54
CA GLY A 273 -13.50 42.50 4.04
C GLY A 273 -14.51 42.04 2.99
N MET A 274 -14.42 40.84 2.42
CA MET A 274 -15.27 40.41 1.28
C MET A 274 -16.35 39.38 1.60
N SER A 275 -16.37 38.77 2.79
CA SER A 275 -17.36 37.75 3.17
C SER A 275 -18.46 38.25 4.11
N ALA A 276 -18.56 39.55 4.34
CA ALA A 276 -19.45 40.13 5.35
C ALA A 276 -20.55 41.07 4.81
N TYR A 277 -20.63 41.36 3.51
CA TYR A 277 -21.47 42.49 3.06
C TYR A 277 -22.93 42.15 2.68
N SER A 278 -23.32 40.87 2.57
CA SER A 278 -24.73 40.50 2.30
C SER A 278 -25.49 39.92 3.51
N ALA A 279 -24.83 39.72 4.66
CA ALA A 279 -25.45 39.11 5.84
C ALA A 279 -25.74 40.09 7.00
N VAL A 280 -25.34 41.36 6.88
CA VAL A 280 -25.42 42.33 8.01
C VAL A 280 -26.72 43.15 8.03
N GLY A 281 -27.43 43.27 6.89
CA GLY A 281 -28.70 44.03 6.84
C GLY A 281 -29.84 43.45 7.70
N GLU A 282 -29.80 42.15 8.00
CA GLU A 282 -30.83 41.44 8.77
C GLU A 282 -30.36 41.06 10.19
N MET A 283 -29.13 41.44 10.60
CA MET A 283 -28.58 41.09 11.92
C MET A 283 -28.44 42.30 12.86
N GLN A 284 -28.57 43.52 12.35
CA GLN A 284 -28.36 44.76 13.12
C GLN A 284 -29.65 45.35 13.76
N LYS A 285 -30.71 44.55 13.92
CA LYS A 285 -31.92 44.94 14.67
C LYS A 285 -32.08 44.26 16.04
N GLY A 286 -31.13 43.42 16.46
CA GLY A 286 -31.25 42.62 17.69
C GLY A 286 -30.25 42.93 18.81
N ALA A 287 -29.35 43.90 18.63
CA ALA A 287 -28.22 44.14 19.55
C ALA A 287 -28.33 45.44 20.35
N THR A 288 -29.54 45.81 20.75
CA THR A 288 -29.75 46.87 21.75
C THR A 288 -30.65 46.30 22.85
N GLU A 289 -30.15 46.39 24.09
CA GLU A 289 -30.77 46.00 25.37
C GLU A 289 -30.49 44.56 25.87
N GLY A 290 -29.81 44.50 27.03
CA GLY A 290 -29.28 43.31 27.66
C GLY A 290 -30.35 42.29 28.05
N SER A 291 -30.45 41.22 27.26
CA SER A 291 -31.28 40.07 27.57
C SER A 291 -30.51 38.78 27.27
N ALA A 292 -29.98 38.17 28.34
CA ALA A 292 -29.43 36.82 28.28
C ALA A 292 -30.58 35.83 28.08
N ASN A 293 -31.02 35.66 26.84
CA ASN A 293 -32.15 34.81 26.50
C ASN A 293 -31.69 33.34 26.51
N ILE A 294 -32.15 32.55 27.47
CA ILE A 294 -31.86 31.11 27.56
C ILE A 294 -32.94 30.36 26.77
N GLY A 295 -32.55 29.59 25.77
CA GLY A 295 -33.46 28.70 25.06
C GLY A 295 -33.45 27.28 25.66
N ILE A 296 -34.61 26.68 25.82
CA ILE A 296 -34.79 25.25 26.10
C ILE A 296 -35.44 24.63 24.86
N SER A 297 -34.90 23.52 24.39
CA SER A 297 -35.45 22.79 23.26
C SER A 297 -35.64 21.31 23.61
N ALA A 298 -36.74 20.74 23.14
CA ALA A 298 -36.98 19.29 23.18
C ALA A 298 -37.24 18.82 21.75
N THR A 299 -36.40 17.93 21.22
CA THR A 299 -36.47 17.45 19.83
C THR A 299 -36.47 15.92 19.82
N ILE A 300 -37.49 15.31 19.22
CA ILE A 300 -37.46 13.89 18.86
C ILE A 300 -37.02 13.74 17.42
N GLY A 301 -36.10 12.83 17.15
CA GLY A 301 -35.63 12.62 15.80
C GLY A 301 -34.72 11.43 15.63
N SER A 302 -34.30 11.21 14.39
CA SER A 302 -33.27 10.26 14.05
C SER A 302 -32.28 10.85 13.07
N SER A 303 -31.04 10.38 13.13
CA SER A 303 -29.99 10.72 12.18
C SER A 303 -29.15 9.49 11.86
N GLN A 304 -28.72 9.39 10.60
CA GLN A 304 -27.81 8.37 10.11
C GLN A 304 -26.73 9.03 9.25
N ASN A 305 -25.49 8.57 9.41
CA ASN A 305 -24.36 8.92 8.56
C ASN A 305 -23.58 7.65 8.21
N SER A 306 -23.15 7.53 6.96
CA SER A 306 -22.32 6.44 6.46
C SER A 306 -21.25 7.03 5.55
N ASN A 307 -20.00 6.71 5.84
CA ASN A 307 -18.84 7.08 5.03
C ASN A 307 -18.07 5.81 4.71
N ARG A 308 -17.85 5.51 3.43
CA ARG A 308 -16.97 4.43 3.02
C ARG A 308 -15.93 4.97 2.05
N THR A 309 -14.67 4.62 2.31
CA THR A 309 -13.51 4.95 1.49
C THR A 309 -12.82 3.67 1.10
N GLU A 310 -12.53 3.53 -0.19
CA GLU A 310 -11.77 2.45 -0.78
C GLU A 310 -10.54 3.05 -1.45
N GLN A 311 -9.37 2.54 -1.12
CA GLN A 311 -8.09 2.95 -1.70
C GLN A 311 -7.42 1.72 -2.30
N ASN A 312 -7.07 1.81 -3.58
CA ASN A 312 -6.34 0.79 -4.33
C ASN A 312 -5.01 1.40 -4.79
N THR A 313 -3.92 0.87 -4.28
CA THR A 313 -2.56 1.27 -4.64
C THR A 313 -1.89 0.14 -5.40
N VAL A 314 -1.29 0.45 -6.54
CA VAL A 314 -0.41 -0.45 -7.28
C VAL A 314 0.96 0.22 -7.35
N THR A 315 1.99 -0.46 -6.86
CA THR A 315 3.37 -0.04 -6.99
C THR A 315 4.20 -1.09 -7.71
N GLN A 316 5.35 -0.69 -8.22
CA GLN A 316 6.23 -1.53 -9.03
C GLN A 316 7.52 -1.82 -8.27
N ARG A 317 7.77 -3.09 -7.94
CA ARG A 317 9.09 -3.55 -7.47
C ARG A 317 9.96 -3.84 -8.68
N GLY A 318 10.91 -2.96 -8.98
CA GLY A 318 11.87 -3.16 -10.06
C GLY A 318 12.62 -4.50 -9.95
N SER A 319 12.98 -5.06 -11.10
CA SER A 319 14.03 -6.06 -11.16
C SER A 319 15.40 -5.37 -11.07
N ALA A 320 16.37 -5.99 -10.41
CA ALA A 320 17.72 -5.44 -10.29
C ALA A 320 18.74 -6.35 -10.97
N LEU A 321 19.59 -5.77 -11.83
CA LEU A 321 20.81 -6.41 -12.33
C LEU A 321 22.00 -5.57 -11.87
N ALA A 322 22.96 -6.19 -11.20
CA ALA A 322 24.15 -5.48 -10.72
C ALA A 322 25.44 -6.26 -10.94
N SER A 323 26.46 -5.62 -11.52
CA SER A 323 27.80 -6.18 -11.68
C SER A 323 28.87 -5.24 -11.13
N GLY A 324 29.89 -5.81 -10.46
CA GLY A 324 31.11 -5.11 -10.06
C GLY A 324 32.11 -4.94 -11.20
N GLY A 325 32.02 -5.80 -12.21
CA GLY A 325 32.73 -5.69 -13.48
C GLY A 325 31.76 -5.36 -14.62
N ASN A 326 31.96 -6.03 -15.75
CA ASN A 326 31.19 -5.82 -16.98
C ASN A 326 29.85 -6.56 -16.93
N MET A 327 28.90 -6.06 -17.72
CA MET A 327 27.60 -6.69 -17.92
C MET A 327 27.31 -6.84 -19.41
N SER A 328 26.96 -8.05 -19.85
CA SER A 328 26.50 -8.31 -21.22
C SER A 328 25.12 -8.93 -21.21
N ILE A 329 24.21 -8.37 -22.00
CA ILE A 329 22.86 -8.89 -22.21
C ILE A 329 22.66 -9.01 -23.72
N ARG A 330 22.44 -10.25 -24.18
CA ARG A 330 22.36 -10.61 -25.59
C ARG A 330 21.05 -11.32 -25.90
N ALA A 331 20.27 -10.73 -26.81
CA ALA A 331 19.09 -11.33 -27.44
C ALA A 331 19.41 -11.55 -28.93
N THR A 332 19.79 -12.76 -29.31
CA THR A 332 20.27 -13.05 -30.67
C THR A 332 19.80 -14.41 -31.19
N GLY A 333 19.66 -14.55 -32.51
CA GLY A 333 19.42 -15.85 -33.16
C GLY A 333 17.96 -16.20 -33.43
N ASP A 334 17.02 -15.25 -33.30
CA ASP A 334 15.61 -15.40 -33.69
C ASP A 334 15.08 -14.23 -34.55
N GLY A 335 15.98 -13.51 -35.22
CA GLY A 335 15.65 -12.44 -36.16
C GLY A 335 14.79 -11.35 -35.52
N THR A 336 13.57 -11.13 -36.04
CA THR A 336 12.63 -10.09 -35.59
C THR A 336 12.10 -10.32 -34.16
N ASN A 337 12.27 -11.52 -33.59
CA ASN A 337 11.86 -11.80 -32.21
C ASN A 337 13.00 -11.55 -31.21
N SER A 338 14.20 -11.21 -31.68
CA SER A 338 15.37 -11.06 -30.85
C SER A 338 15.44 -9.69 -30.21
N ASN A 339 14.65 -9.51 -29.16
CA ASN A 339 14.45 -8.25 -28.45
C ASN A 339 15.02 -8.28 -27.03
N ILE A 340 15.48 -7.13 -26.56
CA ILE A 340 15.73 -6.85 -25.13
C ILE A 340 14.65 -5.87 -24.67
N THR A 341 13.86 -6.23 -23.66
CA THR A 341 12.88 -5.33 -23.05
C THR A 341 13.17 -5.14 -21.56
N VAL A 342 13.30 -3.89 -21.12
CA VAL A 342 13.50 -3.49 -19.73
C VAL A 342 12.39 -2.55 -19.29
N ALA A 343 11.59 -2.95 -18.30
CA ALA A 343 10.44 -2.17 -17.82
C ALA A 343 10.50 -1.89 -16.31
N GLY A 344 10.60 -0.61 -15.92
CA GLY A 344 10.67 -0.17 -14.52
C GLY A 344 11.70 -0.91 -13.66
N SER A 345 12.87 -1.19 -14.23
CA SER A 345 13.92 -2.04 -13.63
C SER A 345 15.28 -1.37 -13.68
N ASP A 346 16.16 -1.78 -12.77
CA ASP A 346 17.49 -1.19 -12.57
C ASP A 346 18.58 -2.09 -13.17
N ILE A 347 19.48 -1.50 -13.96
CA ILE A 347 20.62 -2.18 -14.57
C ILE A 347 21.89 -1.40 -14.24
N ASN A 348 22.75 -1.95 -13.38
CA ASN A 348 23.90 -1.25 -12.84
C ASN A 348 25.19 -2.06 -13.08
N ALA A 349 25.98 -1.63 -14.06
CA ALA A 349 27.31 -2.17 -14.30
C ALA A 349 28.36 -1.17 -13.85
N LYS A 350 29.27 -1.59 -12.96
CA LYS A 350 30.41 -0.75 -12.57
C LYS A 350 31.46 -0.64 -13.68
N GLY A 351 31.63 -1.69 -14.48
CA GLY A 351 32.38 -1.68 -15.73
C GLY A 351 31.50 -1.30 -16.93
N ASP A 352 31.74 -1.97 -18.06
CA ASP A 352 30.99 -1.74 -19.29
C ASP A 352 29.64 -2.45 -19.29
N LEU A 353 28.59 -1.79 -19.80
CA LEU A 353 27.30 -2.39 -20.08
C LEU A 353 27.13 -2.57 -21.59
N ALA A 354 27.02 -3.82 -22.05
CA ALA A 354 26.78 -4.19 -23.43
C ALA A 354 25.38 -4.79 -23.60
N LEU A 355 24.47 -4.06 -24.26
CA LEU A 355 23.16 -4.55 -24.69
C LEU A 355 23.21 -4.85 -26.19
N ARG A 356 22.90 -6.08 -26.59
CA ARG A 356 22.85 -6.47 -28.01
C ARG A 356 21.57 -7.24 -28.32
N ALA A 357 20.73 -6.67 -29.16
CA ALA A 357 19.57 -7.31 -29.74
C ALA A 357 19.75 -7.42 -31.26
N ASP A 358 19.31 -8.52 -31.89
CA ASP A 358 19.27 -8.59 -33.36
C ASP A 358 18.08 -7.79 -33.95
N ASN A 359 17.05 -7.47 -33.15
CA ASN A 359 15.93 -6.62 -33.53
C ASN A 359 15.86 -5.33 -32.68
N ASP A 360 15.15 -5.32 -31.54
CA ASP A 360 14.89 -4.09 -30.76
C ASP A 360 15.45 -4.13 -29.34
N ILE A 361 15.84 -2.96 -28.83
CA ILE A 361 16.13 -2.72 -27.40
C ILE A 361 15.12 -1.70 -26.87
N ASN A 362 14.19 -2.17 -26.04
CA ASN A 362 13.08 -1.38 -25.49
C ASN A 362 13.34 -1.06 -24.01
N LEU A 363 13.48 0.22 -23.68
CA LEU A 363 13.61 0.71 -22.30
C LEU A 363 12.37 1.52 -21.93
N ILE A 364 11.45 0.90 -21.20
CA ILE A 364 10.14 1.49 -20.88
C ILE A 364 9.99 1.70 -19.37
N ALA A 365 9.22 2.71 -18.97
CA ALA A 365 8.87 2.91 -17.57
C ALA A 365 7.73 1.96 -17.15
N ALA A 366 7.71 1.55 -15.89
CA ALA A 366 6.53 0.95 -15.27
C ALA A 366 5.69 2.05 -14.58
N GLN A 367 4.42 1.79 -14.27
CA GLN A 367 3.52 2.78 -13.69
C GLN A 367 3.05 2.35 -12.29
N ASN A 368 3.18 3.26 -11.33
CA ASN A 368 2.47 3.19 -10.06
C ASN A 368 1.12 3.91 -10.22
N SER A 369 0.10 3.43 -9.52
CA SER A 369 -1.22 4.04 -9.51
C SER A 369 -1.79 4.06 -8.10
N ASP A 370 -2.42 5.17 -7.74
CA ASP A 370 -3.16 5.32 -6.48
C ASP A 370 -4.58 5.77 -6.83
N GLU A 371 -5.56 4.91 -6.57
CA GLU A 371 -6.97 5.17 -6.81
C GLU A 371 -7.72 5.25 -5.49
N GLN A 372 -8.52 6.29 -5.30
CA GLN A 372 -9.37 6.45 -4.12
C GLN A 372 -10.81 6.70 -4.54
N HIS A 373 -11.73 5.91 -4.01
CA HIS A 373 -13.16 6.09 -4.15
C HIS A 373 -13.78 6.31 -2.78
N SER A 374 -14.61 7.33 -2.62
CA SER A 374 -15.30 7.60 -1.37
C SER A 374 -16.76 7.93 -1.61
N ASN A 375 -17.64 7.30 -0.85
CA ASN A 375 -19.06 7.60 -0.84
C ASN A 375 -19.52 7.97 0.57
N ARG A 376 -20.27 9.05 0.65
CA ARG A 376 -20.83 9.60 1.88
C ARG A 376 -22.32 9.76 1.71
N SER A 377 -23.06 9.36 2.74
CA SER A 377 -24.49 9.61 2.82
C SER A 377 -24.87 9.95 4.23
N SER A 378 -25.69 10.98 4.38
CA SER A 378 -26.30 11.31 5.66
C SER A 378 -27.77 11.60 5.48
N SER A 379 -28.56 11.30 6.50
CA SER A 379 -29.97 11.67 6.56
C SER A 379 -30.36 11.93 8.00
N SER A 380 -31.25 12.89 8.21
CA SER A 380 -31.80 13.16 9.53
C SER A 380 -33.19 13.75 9.40
N TRP A 381 -34.01 13.49 10.42
CA TRP A 381 -35.28 14.17 10.61
C TRP A 381 -35.49 14.41 12.09
N GLY A 382 -36.20 15.48 12.41
CA GLY A 382 -36.52 15.85 13.78
C GLY A 382 -37.74 16.76 13.85
N VAL A 383 -38.50 16.60 14.92
CA VAL A 383 -39.61 17.48 15.29
C VAL A 383 -39.39 17.89 16.73
N GLY A 384 -39.51 19.17 17.02
CA GLY A 384 -39.24 19.69 18.35
C GLY A 384 -40.11 20.87 18.75
N ILE A 385 -40.02 21.18 20.02
CA ILE A 385 -40.57 22.38 20.64
C ILE A 385 -39.41 23.19 21.22
N THR A 386 -39.50 24.52 21.10
CA THR A 386 -38.51 25.43 21.66
C THR A 386 -39.21 26.48 22.50
N ALA A 387 -38.59 26.82 23.63
CA ALA A 387 -39.02 27.89 24.51
C ALA A 387 -37.82 28.80 24.77
N GLN A 388 -37.94 30.08 24.42
CA GLN A 388 -36.94 31.09 24.74
C GLN A 388 -37.40 31.87 25.96
N ILE A 389 -36.58 31.91 27.01
CA ILE A 389 -36.85 32.56 28.29
C ILE A 389 -35.92 33.78 28.42
N GLY A 390 -36.51 34.97 28.53
CA GLY A 390 -35.82 36.24 28.68
C GLY A 390 -36.79 37.41 28.47
N SER A 391 -36.28 38.59 28.07
CA SER A 391 -37.08 39.84 28.03
C SER A 391 -38.32 39.77 27.12
N GLN A 392 -38.37 38.82 26.18
CA GLN A 392 -39.59 38.40 25.50
C GLN A 392 -39.64 36.87 25.46
N SER A 393 -40.56 36.27 26.21
CA SER A 393 -40.76 34.82 26.21
C SER A 393 -41.47 34.37 24.94
N LYS A 394 -40.91 33.40 24.22
CA LYS A 394 -41.46 32.88 22.95
C LYS A 394 -41.52 31.36 22.98
N LEU A 395 -42.65 30.81 22.54
CA LEU A 395 -42.81 29.38 22.26
C LEU A 395 -42.81 29.16 20.76
N GLY A 396 -42.16 28.08 20.32
CA GLY A 396 -42.05 27.72 18.92
C GLY A 396 -42.09 26.22 18.68
N PHE A 397 -42.43 25.85 17.46
CA PHE A 397 -42.33 24.49 16.93
C PHE A 397 -41.23 24.45 15.88
N THR A 398 -40.43 23.37 15.89
CA THR A 398 -39.39 23.12 14.89
C THR A 398 -39.67 21.82 14.17
N ALA A 399 -39.43 21.82 12.86
CA ALA A 399 -39.41 20.62 12.05
C ALA A 399 -38.22 20.72 11.11
N ASN A 400 -37.40 19.69 11.08
CA ASN A 400 -36.24 19.62 10.21
C ASN A 400 -36.16 18.25 9.54
N ALA A 401 -35.82 18.27 8.26
CA ALA A 401 -35.44 17.09 7.51
C ALA A 401 -34.22 17.48 6.67
N ALA A 402 -33.18 16.65 6.70
CA ALA A 402 -31.97 16.86 5.93
C ALA A 402 -31.50 15.54 5.33
N GLY A 403 -30.95 15.61 4.13
CA GLY A 403 -30.32 14.49 3.46
C GLY A 403 -29.15 15.01 2.64
N SER A 404 -28.03 14.29 2.68
CA SER A 404 -26.89 14.58 1.83
C SER A 404 -26.31 13.30 1.26
N ARG A 405 -25.78 13.42 0.05
CA ARG A 405 -24.97 12.39 -0.61
C ARG A 405 -23.76 13.07 -1.21
N GLY A 406 -22.62 12.42 -1.17
CA GLY A 406 -21.38 12.90 -1.77
C GLY A 406 -20.56 11.72 -2.26
N ASN A 407 -19.95 11.87 -3.42
CA ASN A 407 -18.98 10.94 -3.96
C ASN A 407 -17.68 11.71 -4.22
N SER A 408 -16.54 11.05 -4.05
CA SER A 408 -15.23 11.61 -4.33
C SER A 408 -14.35 10.51 -4.90
N ASP A 409 -13.89 10.73 -6.12
CA ASP A 409 -13.02 9.81 -6.85
C ASP A 409 -11.71 10.52 -7.17
N GLY A 410 -10.59 9.83 -7.00
CA GLY A 410 -9.25 10.34 -7.28
C GLY A 410 -8.39 9.24 -7.90
N LYS A 411 -7.54 9.61 -8.86
CA LYS A 411 -6.58 8.71 -9.49
C LYS A 411 -5.29 9.48 -9.77
N ASP A 412 -4.21 9.00 -9.18
CA ASP A 412 -2.86 9.48 -9.43
C ASP A 412 -2.03 8.39 -10.11
N VAL A 413 -1.17 8.78 -11.05
CA VAL A 413 -0.26 7.88 -11.75
C VAL A 413 1.14 8.48 -11.70
N SER A 414 2.14 7.66 -11.38
CA SER A 414 3.54 8.04 -11.45
C SER A 414 4.37 6.97 -12.15
N ASN A 415 5.44 7.38 -12.82
CA ASN A 415 6.26 6.48 -13.61
C ASN A 415 7.52 6.08 -12.84
N VAL A 416 7.78 4.77 -12.76
CA VAL A 416 9.04 4.19 -12.33
C VAL A 416 9.93 4.00 -13.56
N MET A 417 10.96 4.84 -13.67
CA MET A 417 11.92 4.78 -14.78
C MET A 417 12.96 3.67 -14.56
N ASN A 418 13.61 3.26 -15.64
CA ASN A 418 14.80 2.42 -15.55
C ASN A 418 15.99 3.27 -15.11
N ALA A 419 16.73 2.90 -14.04
CA ALA A 419 17.99 3.55 -13.70
C ALA A 419 19.18 2.75 -14.23
N GLY A 420 20.00 3.41 -15.05
CA GLY A 420 21.29 2.88 -15.51
C GLY A 420 22.42 3.83 -15.08
N ALA A 421 23.39 3.33 -14.32
CA ALA A 421 24.56 4.09 -13.91
C ALA A 421 25.84 3.35 -14.31
N CYS A 422 26.57 3.88 -15.29
CA CYS A 422 27.94 3.46 -15.60
C CYS A 422 28.93 4.43 -14.94
N GLY A 423 30.00 3.90 -14.35
CA GLY A 423 31.11 4.71 -13.84
C GLY A 423 31.83 5.40 -15.01
N TRP A 424 31.67 6.71 -15.15
CA TRP A 424 32.21 7.47 -16.27
C TRP A 424 33.72 7.73 -16.10
N ALA A 425 34.55 7.13 -16.96
CA ALA A 425 35.94 7.55 -17.18
C ALA A 425 36.38 7.22 -18.63
N GLY A 426 36.34 8.19 -19.54
CA GLY A 426 36.95 8.02 -20.87
C GLY A 426 36.55 9.08 -21.90
N GLN A 427 37.54 9.84 -22.37
CA GLN A 427 37.44 10.91 -23.37
C GLN A 427 36.92 10.43 -24.74
N TYR A 428 35.94 11.14 -25.30
CA TYR A 428 35.59 11.04 -26.71
C TYR A 428 36.61 11.81 -27.56
N ARG A 429 37.38 11.09 -28.39
CA ARG A 429 38.03 11.64 -29.58
C ARG A 429 37.17 11.29 -30.78
N PHE A 430 36.54 12.30 -31.39
CA PHE A 430 35.94 12.17 -32.72
C PHE A 430 37.08 12.14 -33.74
N GLY A 431 37.25 11.00 -34.41
CA GLY A 431 37.98 10.90 -35.68
C GLY A 431 37.01 11.20 -36.82
N THR A 432 37.47 12.03 -37.75
CA THR A 432 36.79 12.64 -38.91
C THR A 432 35.97 11.71 -39.78
#